data_AF-A0A7W1DKS9-F1
#
_entry.id   AF-A0A7W1DKS9-F1
#
_cell.length_a   1.000
_cell.length_b   1.000
_cell.length_c   1.000
_cell.angle_alpha   90.00
_cell.angle_beta   90.00
_cell.angle_gamma   90.00
#
_symmetry.space_group_name_H-M   'P 1'
#
loop_
_entity.id
_entity.type
_entity.pdbx_description
1 polymer ?
#
loop_
_entity_poly.entity_id
_entity_poly.type
_entity_poly.pdbx_seq_one_letter_code
_entity_poly.pdbx_strand_id
1 'polypeptide(L)'
;WARNWLFMGPTFLASGLSTALSWLSLVLHLTHSGEKKTLHTLHRAEKVTIVIEAGLIAASLVRMSRWSKPLFSREVAPLFVGGTLIGGILAPMALLFGKESRPKSILASMLALAGGLAFRFAIIKGGRISADDPEAYFTFASGESAPQPEDKV
;
A
#
# COMPACT_ATOMS: atom_id res chain seq x y z
N TRP A 1 -4.77 3.57 -13.75
CA TRP A 1 -3.70 2.57 -13.97
C TRP A 1 -2.60 3.08 -14.88
N ALA A 2 -2.81 3.22 -16.19
CA ALA A 2 -1.78 3.66 -17.14
C ALA A 2 -1.11 5.02 -16.78
N ARG A 3 -1.89 5.99 -16.27
CA ARG A 3 -1.38 7.31 -15.84
C ARG A 3 -0.48 7.26 -14.58
N ASN A 4 -0.55 6.18 -13.80
CA ASN A 4 0.21 6.02 -12.56
C ASN A 4 1.48 5.18 -12.73
N TRP A 5 1.91 4.90 -13.96
CA TRP A 5 3.02 3.99 -14.22
C TRP A 5 4.30 4.33 -13.43
N LEU A 6 4.57 5.63 -13.23
CA LEU A 6 5.72 6.13 -12.50
C LEU A 6 5.71 5.75 -11.00
N PHE A 7 4.56 5.89 -10.32
CA PHE A 7 4.47 5.62 -8.87
C PHE A 7 4.06 4.19 -8.55
N MET A 8 3.50 3.45 -9.52
CA MET A 8 3.02 2.09 -9.31
C MET A 8 4.17 1.15 -8.94
N GLY A 9 5.28 1.17 -9.68
CA GLY A 9 6.47 0.36 -9.38
C GLY A 9 7.02 0.60 -7.96
N PRO A 10 7.36 1.84 -7.60
CA PRO A 10 7.79 2.20 -6.25
C PRO A 10 6.79 1.81 -5.16
N THR A 11 5.49 2.01 -5.37
CA THR A 11 4.45 1.65 -4.40
C THR A 11 4.42 0.13 -4.15
N PHE A 12 4.50 -0.67 -5.21
CA PHE A 12 4.57 -2.12 -5.08
C PHE A 12 5.84 -2.60 -4.39
N LEU A 13 6.98 -1.97 -4.66
CA LEU A 13 8.24 -2.28 -3.99
C LEU A 13 8.17 -1.96 -2.50
N ALA A 14 7.69 -0.76 -2.15
CA ALA A 14 7.51 -0.34 -0.76
C ALA A 14 6.54 -1.27 -0.02
N SER A 15 5.43 -1.63 -0.66
CA SER A 15 4.47 -2.60 -0.10
C SER A 15 5.07 -3.99 0.08
N GLY A 16 5.89 -4.45 -0.86
CA GLY A 16 6.64 -5.71 -0.76
C GLY A 16 7.60 -5.70 0.42
N LEU A 17 8.38 -4.62 0.58
CA LEU A 17 9.30 -4.45 1.70
C LEU A 17 8.56 -4.39 3.04
N SER A 18 7.48 -3.63 3.12
CA SER A 18 6.60 -3.52 4.29
C SER A 18 6.10 -4.90 4.73
N THR A 19 5.57 -5.67 3.77
CA THR A 19 5.09 -7.06 3.98
C THR A 19 6.23 -7.97 4.49
N ALA A 20 7.43 -7.87 3.91
CA ALA A 20 8.57 -8.70 4.30
C ALA A 20 9.08 -8.37 5.71
N LEU A 21 9.18 -7.09 6.07
CA LEU A 21 9.59 -6.67 7.41
C LEU A 21 8.57 -7.11 8.47
N SER A 22 7.27 -6.96 8.18
CA SER A 22 6.20 -7.45 9.05
C SER A 22 6.21 -8.97 9.20
N TRP A 23 6.52 -9.72 8.15
CA TRP A 23 6.68 -11.17 8.25
C TRP A 23 7.85 -11.53 9.18
N LEU A 24 9.01 -10.90 9.00
CA LEU A 24 10.17 -11.13 9.86
C LEU A 24 9.88 -10.77 11.32
N SER A 25 9.23 -9.63 11.56
CA SER A 25 8.84 -9.18 12.89
C SER A 25 7.88 -10.17 13.53
N LEU A 26 6.86 -10.62 12.80
CA LEU A 26 5.92 -11.63 13.28
C LEU A 26 6.63 -12.92 13.69
N VAL A 27 7.47 -13.48 12.82
CA VAL A 27 8.19 -14.73 13.08
C VAL A 27 9.08 -14.59 14.32
N LEU A 28 9.91 -13.54 14.39
CA LEU A 28 10.83 -13.33 15.51
C LEU A 28 10.10 -13.14 16.85
N HIS A 29 8.98 -12.41 16.86
CA HIS A 29 8.18 -12.25 18.07
C HIS A 29 7.44 -13.53 18.46
N LEU A 30 7.00 -14.36 17.50
CA LEU A 30 6.35 -15.64 17.78
C LEU A 30 7.34 -16.67 18.34
N THR A 31 8.52 -16.78 17.74
CA THR A 31 9.57 -17.72 18.16
C THR A 31 10.40 -17.23 19.35
N HIS A 32 10.09 -16.05 19.90
CA HIS A 32 10.87 -15.39 20.95
C HIS A 32 12.36 -15.32 20.62
N SER A 33 12.67 -15.12 19.34
CA SER A 33 14.02 -15.12 18.81
C SER A 33 14.47 -13.69 18.48
N GLY A 34 15.77 -13.44 18.55
CA GLY A 34 16.37 -12.18 18.16
C GLY A 34 16.82 -11.32 19.34
N GLU A 35 17.95 -10.64 19.14
CA GLU A 35 18.47 -9.68 20.10
C GLU A 35 17.58 -8.43 20.16
N LYS A 36 17.42 -7.85 21.35
CA LYS A 36 16.63 -6.61 21.56
C LYS A 36 17.03 -5.49 20.61
N LYS A 37 18.33 -5.33 20.35
CA LYS A 37 18.86 -4.31 19.44
C LYS A 37 18.41 -4.53 17.98
N THR A 38 18.41 -5.79 17.53
CA THR A 38 17.94 -6.19 16.21
C THR A 38 16.44 -5.96 16.06
N LEU A 39 15.66 -6.36 17.06
CA LEU A 39 14.20 -6.13 17.07
C LEU A 39 13.87 -4.64 17.03
N HIS A 40 14.58 -3.83 17.81
CA HIS A 40 14.38 -2.38 17.80
C HIS A 40 14.72 -1.74 16.44
N THR A 41 15.78 -2.22 15.79
CA THR A 41 16.16 -1.76 14.44
C THR A 41 15.12 -2.17 13.40
N LEU A 42 14.61 -3.41 13.50
CA LEU A 42 13.54 -3.92 12.66
C LEU A 42 12.26 -3.10 12.83
N HIS A 43 11.85 -2.82 14.07
CA HIS A 43 10.69 -1.98 14.40
C HIS A 43 10.85 -0.58 13.77
N ARG A 44 12.05 0.03 13.84
CA ARG A 44 12.30 1.32 13.18
C ARG A 44 12.17 1.22 11.65
N ALA A 45 12.69 0.16 11.04
CA ALA A 45 12.58 -0.07 9.61
C ALA A 45 11.11 -0.25 9.18
N GLU A 46 10.30 -0.96 9.96
CA GLU A 46 8.85 -1.10 9.73
C GLU A 46 8.14 0.25 9.73
N LYS A 47 8.40 1.10 10.74
CA LYS A 47 7.82 2.46 10.79
C LYS A 47 8.14 3.27 9.55
N VAL A 48 9.42 3.31 9.18
CA VAL A 48 9.88 4.10 8.02
C VAL A 48 9.25 3.57 6.74
N THR A 49 9.20 2.25 6.56
CA THR A 49 8.66 1.63 5.35
C THR A 49 7.15 1.85 5.22
N ILE A 50 6.39 1.74 6.31
CA ILE A 50 4.94 2.07 6.31
C ILE A 50 4.70 3.53 5.95
N VAL A 51 5.52 4.46 6.45
CA VAL A 51 5.41 5.89 6.09
C VAL A 51 5.71 6.10 4.60
N ILE A 52 6.74 5.45 4.06
CA ILE A 52 7.07 5.50 2.63
C ILE A 52 5.92 4.91 1.80
N GLU A 53 5.41 3.74 2.17
CA GLU A 53 4.28 3.09 1.50
C GLU A 53 3.04 4.00 1.50
N ALA A 54 2.69 4.57 2.65
CA ALA A 54 1.58 5.52 2.77
C ALA A 54 1.77 6.75 1.88
N GLY A 55 2.97 7.33 1.87
CA GLY A 55 3.32 8.47 1.01
C GLY A 55 3.20 8.14 -0.47
N LEU A 56 3.67 6.97 -0.89
CA LEU A 56 3.60 6.51 -2.28
C LEU A 56 2.17 6.17 -2.72
N ILE A 57 1.36 5.59 -1.84
CA ILE A 57 -0.08 5.38 -2.09
C ILE A 57 -0.79 6.72 -2.23
N ALA A 58 -0.52 7.68 -1.35
CA ALA A 58 -1.09 9.02 -1.44
C ALA A 58 -0.69 9.73 -2.74
N ALA A 59 0.60 9.72 -3.09
CA ALA A 59 1.10 10.28 -4.35
C ALA A 59 0.46 9.60 -5.57
N SER A 60 0.33 8.27 -5.52
CA SER A 60 -0.35 7.48 -6.55
C SER A 60 -1.81 7.90 -6.72
N LEU A 61 -2.55 8.09 -5.63
CA LEU A 61 -3.94 8.54 -5.67
C LEU A 61 -4.06 9.95 -6.25
N VAL A 62 -3.19 10.89 -5.84
CA VAL A 62 -3.16 12.25 -6.38
C VAL A 62 -2.87 12.24 -7.88
N ARG A 63 -1.89 11.44 -8.33
CA ARG A 63 -1.54 11.31 -9.75
C ARG A 63 -2.67 10.68 -10.57
N MET A 64 -3.39 9.71 -10.01
CA MET A 64 -4.55 9.10 -10.65
C MET A 64 -5.77 10.03 -10.67
N SER A 65 -5.95 10.90 -9.68
CA SER A 65 -7.08 11.84 -9.58
C SER A 65 -8.40 11.14 -9.90
N ARG A 66 -9.17 11.60 -10.90
CA ARG A 66 -10.46 11.02 -11.33
C ARG A 66 -10.39 9.52 -11.67
N TRP A 67 -9.22 8.99 -12.02
CA TRP A 67 -9.01 7.59 -12.40
C TRP A 67 -8.82 6.64 -11.22
N SER A 68 -8.78 7.15 -9.98
CA SER A 68 -8.77 6.31 -8.77
C SER A 68 -10.16 5.89 -8.31
N LYS A 69 -11.23 6.43 -8.94
CA LYS A 69 -12.63 6.11 -8.60
C LYS A 69 -12.92 4.60 -8.45
N PRO A 70 -12.38 3.70 -9.30
CA PRO A 70 -12.61 2.26 -9.13
C PRO A 70 -12.19 1.70 -7.77
N LEU A 71 -11.16 2.28 -7.13
CA LEU A 71 -10.71 1.87 -5.79
C LEU A 71 -11.70 2.22 -4.68
N PHE A 72 -12.56 3.21 -4.93
CA PHE A 72 -13.60 3.68 -4.01
C PHE A 72 -15.01 3.18 -4.40
N SER A 73 -15.09 2.27 -5.38
CA SER A 73 -16.35 1.58 -5.72
C SER A 73 -16.83 0.70 -4.57
N ARG A 74 -18.13 0.40 -4.50
CA ARG A 74 -18.70 -0.46 -3.43
C ARG A 74 -18.02 -1.83 -3.32
N GLU A 75 -17.54 -2.37 -4.43
CA GLU A 75 -16.90 -3.68 -4.49
C GLU A 75 -15.44 -3.69 -4.03
N VAL A 76 -14.72 -2.57 -4.23
CA VAL A 76 -13.27 -2.48 -3.95
C VAL A 76 -12.98 -1.68 -2.67
N ALA A 77 -13.84 -0.72 -2.32
CA ALA A 77 -13.65 0.16 -1.17
C ALA A 77 -13.44 -0.58 0.16
N PRO A 78 -14.13 -1.70 0.47
CA PRO A 78 -13.85 -2.45 1.70
C PRO A 78 -12.42 -2.99 1.76
N LEU A 79 -11.87 -3.45 0.63
CA LEU A 79 -10.50 -3.93 0.52
C LEU A 79 -9.50 -2.78 0.58
N PHE A 80 -9.76 -1.72 -0.18
CA PHE A 80 -8.83 -0.59 -0.27
C PHE A 80 -8.85 0.28 0.98
N VAL A 81 -10.00 0.82 1.36
CA VAL A 81 -10.12 1.74 2.50
C VAL A 81 -10.03 0.96 3.81
N GLY A 82 -10.84 -0.08 3.97
CA GLY A 82 -10.89 -0.88 5.20
C GLY A 82 -9.63 -1.73 5.37
N GLY A 83 -9.33 -2.57 4.38
CA GLY A 83 -8.21 -3.49 4.43
C GLY A 83 -6.85 -2.79 4.36
N THR A 84 -6.62 -1.94 3.37
CA THR A 84 -5.30 -1.32 3.17
C THR A 84 -5.10 -0.05 3.98
N LEU A 85 -5.91 0.99 3.78
CA LEU A 85 -5.64 2.30 4.39
C LEU A 85 -5.80 2.25 5.91
N ILE A 86 -6.91 1.69 6.38
CA ILE A 86 -7.17 1.58 7.83
C ILE A 86 -6.40 0.39 8.40
N GLY A 87 -6.61 -0.81 7.87
CA GLY A 87 -6.05 -2.05 8.40
C GLY A 87 -4.55 -2.23 8.17
N GLY A 88 -4.04 -1.85 6.99
CA GLY A 88 -2.65 -2.07 6.61
C GLY A 88 -1.69 -0.92 6.91
N ILE A 89 -2.22 0.29 7.12
CA ILE A 89 -1.41 1.50 7.30
C ILE A 89 -1.74 2.16 8.65
N LEU A 90 -2.94 2.73 8.79
CA LEU A 90 -3.26 3.55 9.97
C LEU A 90 -3.20 2.76 11.28
N ALA A 91 -3.77 1.55 11.31
CA ALA A 91 -3.79 0.72 12.51
C ALA A 91 -2.38 0.21 12.91
N PRO A 92 -1.56 -0.38 12.02
CA PRO A 92 -0.17 -0.70 12.30
C PRO A 92 0.64 0.52 12.73
N MET A 93 0.45 1.67 12.07
CA MET A 93 1.14 2.91 12.43
C MET A 93 0.79 3.35 13.85
N ALA A 94 -0.48 3.35 14.24
CA ALA A 94 -0.90 3.66 15.61
C ALA A 94 -0.27 2.72 16.65
N LEU A 95 -0.13 1.43 16.31
CA LEU A 95 0.50 0.43 17.19
C LEU A 95 2.02 0.61 17.29
N LEU A 96 2.69 0.89 16.17
CA LEU A 96 4.14 1.01 16.10
C LEU A 96 4.67 2.31 16.71
N PHE A 97 3.91 3.41 16.65
CA PHE A 97 4.36 4.71 17.18
C PHE A 97 4.25 4.86 18.70
N GLY A 98 3.56 3.94 19.39
CA GLY A 98 3.51 3.89 20.85
C GLY A 98 4.72 3.18 21.49
N LYS A 99 4.61 2.90 22.80
CA LYS A 99 5.58 2.04 23.52
C LYS A 99 5.65 0.66 22.85
N GLU A 100 6.86 0.26 22.47
CA GLU A 100 7.18 -1.04 21.89
C GLU A 100 6.81 -2.15 22.87
N SER A 101 5.94 -3.06 22.43
CA SER A 101 5.58 -4.25 23.19
C SER A 101 5.29 -5.40 22.24
N ARG A 102 5.69 -6.61 22.64
CA ARG A 102 5.49 -7.83 21.88
C ARG A 102 4.06 -8.03 21.32
N PRO A 103 2.97 -7.90 22.12
CA PRO A 103 1.63 -8.09 21.57
C PRO A 103 1.26 -7.02 20.53
N LYS A 104 1.75 -5.78 20.69
CA LYS A 104 1.53 -4.73 19.69
C LYS A 104 2.31 -5.00 18.41
N SER A 105 3.56 -5.46 18.50
CA SER A 105 4.37 -5.79 17.32
C SER A 105 3.78 -6.95 16.53
N ILE A 106 3.29 -7.99 17.22
CA ILE A 106 2.57 -9.12 16.58
C ILE A 106 1.31 -8.61 15.87
N LEU A 107 0.47 -7.84 16.56
CA LEU A 107 -0.77 -7.32 15.99
C LEU A 107 -0.50 -6.39 14.79
N ALA A 108 0.48 -5.48 14.92
CA ALA A 108 0.88 -4.58 13.85
C ALA A 108 1.37 -5.37 12.62
N SER A 109 2.18 -6.40 12.84
CA SER A 109 2.68 -7.27 11.77
C SER A 109 1.54 -8.01 11.05
N MET A 110 0.60 -8.59 11.80
CA MET A 110 -0.56 -9.27 11.22
C MET A 110 -1.42 -8.32 10.38
N LEU A 111 -1.67 -7.12 10.91
CA LEU A 111 -2.45 -6.10 10.24
C LEU A 111 -1.77 -5.59 8.96
N ALA A 112 -0.46 -5.33 9.00
CA ALA A 112 0.33 -4.94 7.83
C ALA A 112 0.34 -6.03 6.75
N LEU A 113 0.50 -7.31 7.12
CA LEU A 113 0.42 -8.44 6.19
C LEU A 113 -0.96 -8.56 5.53
N ALA A 114 -2.03 -8.51 6.33
CA ALA A 114 -3.40 -8.57 5.83
C ALA A 114 -3.72 -7.37 4.93
N GLY A 115 -3.29 -6.18 5.31
CA GLY A 115 -3.48 -4.96 4.55
C GLY A 115 -2.69 -4.93 3.24
N GLY A 116 -1.47 -5.46 3.23
CA GLY A 116 -0.66 -5.65 2.02
C GLY A 116 -1.29 -6.66 1.06
N LEU A 117 -1.93 -7.72 1.56
CA LEU A 117 -2.72 -8.63 0.74
C LEU A 117 -3.97 -7.94 0.18
N ALA A 118 -4.71 -7.23 1.03
CA ALA A 118 -5.88 -6.46 0.62
C ALA A 118 -5.54 -5.41 -0.45
N PHE A 119 -4.37 -4.77 -0.34
CA PHE A 119 -3.87 -3.80 -1.31
C PHE A 119 -3.74 -4.44 -2.68
N ARG A 120 -3.04 -5.58 -2.77
CA ARG A 120 -2.86 -6.32 -4.04
C ARG A 120 -4.19 -6.68 -4.67
N PHE A 121 -5.16 -7.17 -3.90
CA PHE A 121 -6.50 -7.47 -4.42
C PHE A 121 -7.27 -6.23 -4.86
N ALA A 122 -7.21 -5.14 -4.09
CA ALA A 122 -7.88 -3.89 -4.44
C ALA A 122 -7.32 -3.31 -5.74
N ILE A 123 -6.02 -3.35 -5.89
CA ILE A 123 -5.27 -2.95 -7.08
C ILE A 123 -5.69 -3.81 -8.29
N ILE A 124 -5.68 -5.13 -8.17
CA ILE A 124 -6.06 -6.03 -9.28
C ILE A 124 -7.53 -5.83 -9.68
N LYS A 125 -8.45 -5.79 -8.71
CA LYS A 125 -9.88 -5.59 -8.98
C LYS A 125 -10.18 -4.20 -9.53
N GLY A 126 -9.60 -3.16 -8.94
CA GLY A 126 -9.74 -1.79 -9.42
C GLY A 126 -9.14 -1.60 -10.81
N GLY A 127 -8.06 -2.35 -11.13
CA GLY A 127 -7.49 -2.46 -12.47
C GLY A 127 -8.47 -3.03 -13.47
N ARG A 128 -9.10 -4.16 -13.15
CA ARG A 128 -10.11 -4.80 -13.99
C ARG A 128 -11.31 -3.87 -14.24
N ILE A 129 -11.91 -3.33 -13.18
CA ILE A 129 -13.06 -2.41 -13.29
C ILE A 129 -12.69 -1.18 -14.13
N SER A 130 -11.47 -0.65 -13.98
CA SER A 130 -10.99 0.47 -14.79
C SER A 130 -10.79 0.13 -16.27
N ALA A 131 -10.54 -1.14 -16.60
CA ALA A 131 -10.35 -1.60 -17.98
C ALA A 131 -11.68 -1.90 -18.67
N ASP A 132 -12.70 -2.27 -17.91
CA ASP A 132 -14.05 -2.56 -18.40
C ASP A 132 -14.90 -1.29 -18.62
N ASP A 133 -14.35 -0.09 -18.38
CA ASP A 133 -15.00 1.21 -18.60
C ASP A 133 -14.77 1.73 -20.04
N PRO A 134 -15.81 1.78 -20.90
CA PRO A 134 -15.68 2.23 -22.29
C PRO A 134 -15.30 3.71 -22.40
N GLU A 135 -15.81 4.58 -21.53
CA GLU A 135 -15.46 6.02 -21.55
C GLU A 135 -13.98 6.23 -21.21
N ALA A 136 -13.45 5.43 -20.28
CA ALA A 136 -12.03 5.45 -19.94
C ALA A 136 -11.15 5.08 -21.13
N TYR A 137 -11.57 4.07 -21.90
CA TYR A 137 -10.86 3.63 -23.10
C TYR A 137 -10.84 4.71 -24.19
N PHE A 138 -11.98 5.32 -24.50
CA PHE A 138 -12.06 6.37 -25.53
C PHE A 138 -11.33 7.67 -25.13
N THR A 139 -11.36 8.05 -23.84
CA THR A 139 -10.62 9.22 -23.33
C THR A 139 -9.10 8.99 -23.35
N PHE A 140 -8.64 7.75 -23.16
CA PHE A 140 -7.23 7.41 -23.33
C PHE A 140 -6.80 7.37 -24.80
N ALA A 141 -7.62 6.77 -25.68
CA ALA A 141 -7.32 6.62 -27.10
C ALA A 141 -7.39 7.94 -27.89
N SER A 142 -8.18 8.91 -27.43
CA SER A 142 -8.31 10.25 -28.04
C SER A 142 -7.13 11.19 -27.75
N GLY A 143 -6.11 10.75 -26.99
CA GLY A 143 -4.90 11.52 -26.74
C GLY A 143 -4.98 12.50 -25.56
N GLU A 144 -6.15 12.73 -24.98
CA GLU A 144 -6.34 13.65 -23.84
C GLU A 144 -5.67 13.15 -22.55
N SER A 145 -5.32 11.85 -22.49
CA SER A 145 -4.65 11.20 -21.35
C SER A 145 -3.36 10.45 -21.72
N ALA A 146 -2.91 10.50 -22.98
CA ALA A 146 -1.61 9.97 -23.38
C ALA A 146 -0.49 10.84 -22.77
N PRO A 147 0.64 10.26 -22.34
CA PRO A 147 1.78 11.06 -21.91
C PRO A 147 2.20 11.99 -23.06
N GLN A 148 2.02 13.29 -22.87
CA GLN A 148 2.40 14.30 -23.85
C GLN A 148 3.93 14.36 -23.91
N PRO A 149 4.55 14.67 -25.07
CA PRO A 149 6.00 14.78 -25.20
C PRO A 149 6.64 15.80 -24.23
N GLU A 150 5.83 16.74 -23.73
CA GLU A 150 6.18 17.77 -22.76
C GLU A 150 6.12 17.34 -21.28
N ASP A 151 5.61 16.14 -20.93
CA ASP A 151 5.63 15.57 -19.58
C ASP A 151 7.06 15.08 -19.18
N LYS A 152 8.11 15.82 -19.56
CA LYS A 152 9.49 15.54 -19.15
C LYS A 152 9.74 16.06 -17.73
N VAL A 153 9.87 15.08 -16.82
CA VAL A 153 10.53 15.06 -15.49
C VAL A 153 10.38 16.32 -14.62
#